data_AF-B9M866-F1
#
_entry.id   AF-B9M866-F1
#
_cell.length_a   1.000
_cell.length_b   1.000
_cell.length_c   1.000
_cell.angle_alpha   90.00
_cell.angle_beta   90.00
_cell.angle_gamma   90.00
#
_symmetry.space_group_name_H-M   'P 1'
#
loop_
_entity.id
_entity.type
_entity.pdbx_description
1 polymer ?
#
loop_
_entity_poly.entity_id
_entity_poly.type
_entity_poly.pdbx_seq_one_letter_code
_entity_poly.pdbx_strand_id
1 'polypeptide(L)'
;MDLYQFAMKMEVDGKAFYEKMAAETPHRGLKSVFSMLAADEQKHYDTIVAMREGGAVTMADTTVLENTRNVFEGIRAEKTLAEGLRKEHDAFQYAMKIEADSVRLYEDMAKKENDAAIIALLQKIADEEKKHYNIVENLYDYTLRPEYFLEWREFSNLKPL
;
A
#
# COMPACT_ATOMS: atom_id res chain seq x y z
N MET A 1 -6.89 17.59 -15.88
CA MET A 1 -6.06 17.37 -14.69
C MET A 1 -4.77 16.76 -15.18
N ASP A 2 -3.62 17.25 -14.71
CA ASP A 2 -2.30 16.69 -15.07
C ASP A 2 -2.13 15.30 -14.43
N LEU A 3 -1.39 14.40 -15.07
CA LEU A 3 -1.18 13.03 -14.60
C LEU A 3 -0.47 13.00 -13.25
N TYR A 4 0.50 13.91 -13.06
CA TYR A 4 1.16 14.11 -11.77
C TYR A 4 0.20 14.62 -10.68
N GLN A 5 -0.73 15.51 -11.02
CA GLN A 5 -1.75 15.97 -10.05
C GLN A 5 -2.71 14.85 -9.65
N PHE A 6 -3.02 13.96 -10.59
CA PHE A 6 -3.84 12.79 -10.32
C PHE A 6 -3.11 11.82 -9.39
N ALA A 7 -1.85 11.49 -9.69
CA ALA A 7 -1.00 10.65 -8.83
C ALA A 7 -0.89 11.24 -7.41
N MET A 8 -0.52 12.51 -7.28
CA MET A 8 -0.47 13.22 -5.99
C MET A 8 -1.80 13.18 -5.22
N LYS A 9 -2.93 13.24 -5.93
CA LYS A 9 -4.24 13.14 -5.28
C LYS A 9 -4.49 11.73 -4.75
N MET A 10 -4.11 10.70 -5.52
CA MET A 10 -4.24 9.30 -5.07
C MET A 10 -3.44 9.06 -3.79
N GLU A 11 -2.19 9.51 -3.74
CA GLU A 11 -1.34 9.39 -2.54
C GLU A 11 -1.94 10.08 -1.31
N VAL A 12 -2.48 11.30 -1.48
CA VAL A 12 -3.12 12.03 -0.38
C VAL A 12 -4.38 11.33 0.10
N ASP A 13 -5.20 10.81 -0.83
CA ASP A 13 -6.41 10.09 -0.51
C ASP A 13 -6.08 8.74 0.19
N GLY A 14 -5.05 8.02 -0.27
CA GLY A 14 -4.52 6.78 0.33
C GLY A 14 -3.97 7.00 1.73
N LYS A 15 -3.12 8.02 1.91
CA LYS A 15 -2.62 8.45 3.21
C LYS A 15 -3.75 8.72 4.19
N ALA A 16 -4.71 9.58 3.81
CA ALA A 16 -5.82 9.97 4.68
C ALA A 16 -6.69 8.76 5.06
N PHE A 17 -6.87 7.83 4.12
CA PHE A 17 -7.56 6.57 4.39
C PHE A 17 -6.83 5.73 5.45
N TYR A 18 -5.52 5.52 5.31
CA TYR A 18 -4.75 4.75 6.29
C TYR A 18 -4.63 5.44 7.66
N GLU A 19 -4.48 6.76 7.70
CA GLU A 19 -4.51 7.51 8.97
C GLU A 19 -5.84 7.33 9.70
N LYS A 20 -6.96 7.32 8.97
CA LYS A 20 -8.28 7.05 9.52
C LYS A 20 -8.37 5.62 10.09
N MET A 21 -7.94 4.61 9.32
CA MET A 21 -7.93 3.22 9.78
C MET A 21 -7.04 3.02 11.03
N ALA A 22 -5.90 3.70 11.09
CA ALA A 22 -5.01 3.70 12.26
C ALA A 22 -5.65 4.35 13.51
N ALA A 23 -6.54 5.33 13.31
CA ALA A 23 -7.24 6.02 14.40
C ALA A 23 -8.44 5.22 14.92
N GLU A 24 -9.15 4.52 14.04
CA GLU A 24 -10.37 3.77 14.35
C GLU A 24 -10.10 2.37 14.91
N THR A 25 -8.94 1.78 14.59
CA THR A 25 -8.61 0.44 15.07
C THR A 25 -8.20 0.43 16.55
N PRO A 26 -8.81 -0.44 17.39
CA PRO A 26 -8.41 -0.59 18.79
C PRO A 26 -7.11 -1.41 18.97
N HIS A 27 -6.61 -2.04 17.91
CA HIS A 27 -5.48 -2.97 17.99
C HIS A 27 -4.16 -2.29 17.68
N ARG A 28 -3.22 -2.36 18.63
CA ARG A 28 -1.91 -1.70 18.52
C ARG A 28 -1.10 -2.18 17.32
N GLY A 29 -1.20 -3.47 16.98
CA GLY A 29 -0.54 -4.04 15.80
C GLY A 29 -1.06 -3.42 14.50
N LEU A 30 -2.38 -3.49 14.26
CA LEU A 30 -2.99 -2.90 13.07
C LEU A 30 -2.76 -1.39 12.98
N LYS A 31 -2.85 -0.69 14.11
CA LYS A 31 -2.52 0.73 14.16
C LYS A 31 -1.12 1.01 13.64
N SER A 32 -0.15 0.17 14.03
CA SER A 32 1.22 0.29 13.53
C SER A 32 1.30 0.03 12.02
N VAL A 33 0.60 -0.99 11.52
CA VAL A 33 0.57 -1.33 10.08
C VAL A 33 0.01 -0.17 9.27
N PHE A 34 -1.18 0.34 9.61
CA PHE A 34 -1.80 1.45 8.92
C PHE A 34 -1.00 2.74 9.03
N SER A 35 -0.38 3.03 10.19
CA SER A 35 0.49 4.19 10.33
C SER A 35 1.74 4.10 9.44
N MET A 36 2.27 2.89 9.25
CA MET A 36 3.40 2.67 8.34
C MET A 36 2.99 2.83 6.87
N LEU A 37 1.84 2.28 6.46
CA LEU A 37 1.30 2.48 5.11
C LEU A 37 1.10 3.98 4.82
N ALA A 38 0.39 4.70 5.70
CA ALA A 38 0.21 6.15 5.56
C ALA A 38 1.53 6.95 5.44
N ALA A 39 2.58 6.50 6.12
CA ALA A 39 3.89 7.15 6.03
C ALA A 39 4.58 6.87 4.69
N ASP A 40 4.35 5.72 4.07
CA ASP A 40 4.89 5.39 2.75
C ASP A 40 4.14 6.14 1.63
N GLU A 41 2.81 6.26 1.69
CA GLU A 41 2.02 7.11 0.77
C GLU A 41 2.54 8.58 0.77
N GLN A 42 2.93 9.09 1.95
CA GLN A 42 3.53 10.42 2.03
C GLN A 42 4.88 10.50 1.29
N LYS A 43 5.71 9.45 1.38
CA LYS A 43 6.99 9.41 0.66
C LYS A 43 6.77 9.36 -0.85
N HIS A 44 5.77 8.60 -1.31
CA HIS A 44 5.39 8.54 -2.71
C HIS A 44 4.93 9.92 -3.19
N TYR A 45 4.05 10.60 -2.44
CA TYR A 45 3.65 11.99 -2.72
C TYR A 45 4.85 12.92 -2.87
N ASP A 46 5.76 12.93 -1.88
CA ASP A 46 6.93 13.81 -1.88
C ASP A 46 7.84 13.50 -3.08
N THR A 47 7.97 12.22 -3.44
CA THR A 47 8.74 11.76 -4.60
C THR A 47 8.13 12.28 -5.90
N ILE A 48 6.80 12.21 -6.05
CA ILE A 48 6.07 12.68 -7.25
C ILE A 48 6.16 14.19 -7.39
N VAL A 49 6.07 14.94 -6.28
CA VAL A 49 6.27 16.39 -6.27
C VAL A 49 7.67 16.72 -6.79
N ALA A 50 8.70 16.05 -6.25
CA ALA A 50 10.07 16.31 -6.63
C ALA A 50 10.38 15.90 -8.08
N MET A 51 9.79 14.81 -8.60
CA MET A 51 9.83 14.46 -10.02
C MET A 51 9.26 15.58 -10.90
N ARG A 52 8.08 16.09 -10.53
CA ARG A 52 7.37 17.13 -11.30
C ARG A 52 8.15 18.44 -11.35
N GLU A 53 8.90 18.76 -10.30
CA GLU A 53 9.76 19.95 -10.22
C GLU A 53 11.11 19.78 -10.94
N GLY A 54 11.40 18.59 -11.49
CA GLY A 54 12.64 18.30 -12.22
C GLY A 54 13.86 18.07 -11.31
N GLY A 55 13.64 17.71 -10.04
CA GLY A 55 14.70 17.40 -9.09
C GLY A 55 15.33 16.03 -9.34
N ALA A 56 16.61 15.86 -9.00
CA ALA A 56 17.23 14.54 -8.90
C ALA A 56 16.70 13.87 -7.61
N VAL A 57 15.88 12.83 -7.74
CA VAL A 57 15.24 12.17 -6.60
C VAL A 57 15.78 10.75 -6.43
N THR A 58 16.11 10.41 -5.19
CA THR A 58 16.36 9.03 -4.77
C THR A 58 15.31 8.69 -3.72
N MET A 59 14.48 7.68 -3.98
CA MET A 59 13.52 7.19 -3.00
C MET A 59 14.20 6.15 -2.11
N ALA A 60 14.11 6.31 -0.80
CA ALA A 60 14.60 5.32 0.16
C ALA A 60 13.75 4.04 0.06
N ASP A 61 14.34 2.88 0.37
CA ASP A 61 13.59 1.62 0.38
C ASP A 61 12.58 1.59 1.53
N THR A 62 11.38 1.07 1.26
CA THR A 62 10.40 0.76 2.30
C THR A 62 10.85 -0.40 3.21
N THR A 63 10.67 -0.22 4.53
CA THR A 63 10.84 -1.28 5.54
C THR A 63 9.50 -1.92 5.94
N VAL A 64 8.41 -1.60 5.24
CA VAL A 64 7.05 -1.96 5.67
C VAL A 64 6.83 -3.47 5.65
N LEU A 65 7.36 -4.20 4.67
CA LEU A 65 7.23 -5.67 4.62
C LEU A 65 7.83 -6.39 5.83
N GLU A 66 9.03 -5.99 6.29
CA GLU A 66 9.70 -6.67 7.40
C GLU A 66 8.99 -6.39 8.74
N ASN A 67 8.54 -5.14 8.95
CA ASN A 67 7.85 -4.74 10.17
C ASN A 67 6.42 -5.30 10.23
N THR A 68 5.73 -5.38 9.10
CA THR A 68 4.37 -5.94 9.04
C THR A 68 4.36 -7.43 9.36
N ARG A 69 5.35 -8.21 8.91
CA ARG A 69 5.46 -9.64 9.24
C ARG A 69 5.46 -9.90 10.75
N ASN A 70 6.28 -9.18 11.51
CA ASN A 70 6.35 -9.30 12.97
C ASN A 70 5.02 -8.93 13.65
N VAL A 71 4.34 -7.92 13.11
CA VAL A 71 3.04 -7.49 13.61
C VAL A 71 1.95 -8.54 13.33
N PHE A 72 1.96 -9.16 12.14
CA PHE A 72 1.04 -10.24 11.78
C PHE A 72 1.22 -11.48 12.67
N GLU A 73 2.45 -11.84 13.03
CA GLU A 73 2.72 -12.93 13.97
C GLU A 73 2.12 -12.65 15.35
N GLY A 74 2.22 -11.41 15.85
CA GLY A 74 1.58 -11.00 17.11
C GLY A 74 0.05 -10.97 17.04
N ILE A 75 -0.50 -10.56 15.89
CA ILE A 75 -1.95 -10.53 15.61
C ILE A 75 -2.57 -11.94 15.62
N ARG A 76 -1.88 -12.94 15.05
CA ARG A 76 -2.39 -14.32 14.99
C ARG A 76 -2.70 -14.92 16.38
N ALA A 77 -2.10 -14.40 17.44
CA ALA A 77 -2.34 -14.85 18.81
C ALA A 77 -3.64 -14.28 19.43
N GLU A 78 -4.29 -13.28 18.82
CA GLU A 78 -5.47 -12.57 19.35
C GLU A 78 -6.75 -12.84 18.54
N LYS A 79 -7.63 -13.74 19.03
CA LYS A 79 -8.89 -14.12 18.36
C LYS A 79 -9.94 -12.99 18.26
N THR A 80 -9.88 -11.98 19.12
CA THR A 80 -10.83 -10.86 19.16
C THR A 80 -10.70 -9.89 17.97
N LEU A 81 -9.58 -9.98 17.24
CA LEU A 81 -9.26 -9.11 16.11
C LEU A 81 -10.16 -9.35 14.89
N ALA A 82 -10.49 -10.62 14.61
CA ALA A 82 -11.23 -11.00 13.40
C ALA A 82 -12.67 -10.47 13.38
N GLU A 83 -13.30 -10.31 14.55
CA GLU A 83 -14.68 -9.82 14.67
C GLU A 83 -14.80 -8.30 14.47
N GLY A 84 -13.80 -7.53 14.91
CA GLY A 84 -13.72 -6.08 14.69
C GLY A 84 -13.49 -5.75 13.21
N LEU A 85 -12.51 -6.43 12.61
CA LEU A 85 -12.13 -6.25 11.21
C LEU A 85 -13.24 -6.63 10.21
N ARG A 86 -14.09 -7.61 10.53
CA ARG A 86 -15.23 -8.00 9.67
C ARG A 86 -16.23 -6.87 9.43
N LYS A 87 -16.35 -5.90 10.34
CA LYS A 87 -17.21 -4.73 10.17
C LYS A 87 -16.64 -3.70 9.20
N GLU A 88 -15.35 -3.81 8.89
CA GLU A 88 -14.59 -2.90 8.03
C GLU A 88 -14.33 -3.51 6.64
N HIS A 89 -15.05 -4.58 6.28
CA HIS A 89 -14.89 -5.32 5.02
C HIS A 89 -14.89 -4.42 3.77
N ASP A 90 -15.82 -3.47 3.70
CA ASP A 90 -15.93 -2.53 2.58
C ASP A 90 -14.73 -1.57 2.53
N ALA A 91 -14.14 -1.24 3.68
CA ALA A 91 -12.95 -0.39 3.77
C ALA A 91 -11.71 -1.12 3.23
N PHE A 92 -11.54 -2.41 3.54
CA PHE A 92 -10.44 -3.22 2.99
C PHE A 92 -10.55 -3.41 1.48
N GLN A 93 -11.75 -3.67 0.97
CA GLN A 93 -11.97 -3.77 -0.48
C GLN A 93 -11.69 -2.44 -1.19
N TYR A 94 -12.06 -1.33 -0.56
CA TYR A 94 -11.75 0.00 -1.06
C TYR A 94 -10.25 0.28 -1.07
N ALA A 95 -9.54 -0.08 0.00
CA ALA A 95 -8.08 0.03 0.09
C ALA A 95 -7.39 -0.77 -1.02
N MET A 96 -7.70 -2.06 -1.16
CA MET A 96 -7.17 -2.90 -2.23
C MET A 96 -7.43 -2.32 -3.63
N LYS A 97 -8.57 -1.67 -3.83
CA LYS A 97 -8.88 -1.00 -5.09
C LYS A 97 -7.99 0.22 -5.33
N ILE A 98 -7.78 1.06 -4.32
CA ILE A 98 -6.88 2.23 -4.42
C ILE A 98 -5.48 1.74 -4.80
N GLU A 99 -4.94 0.78 -4.06
CA GLU A 99 -3.61 0.21 -4.30
C GLU A 99 -3.46 -0.35 -5.73
N ALA A 100 -4.44 -1.14 -6.18
CA ALA A 100 -4.41 -1.71 -7.52
C ALA A 100 -4.50 -0.64 -8.62
N ASP A 101 -5.23 0.45 -8.37
CA ASP A 101 -5.33 1.58 -9.29
C ASP A 101 -4.02 2.42 -9.28
N SER A 102 -3.35 2.58 -8.13
CA SER A 102 -2.02 3.23 -7.99
C SER A 102 -0.96 2.46 -8.78
N VAL A 103 -0.88 1.14 -8.60
CA VAL A 103 0.05 0.27 -9.34
C VAL A 103 -0.08 0.47 -10.85
N ARG A 104 -1.31 0.41 -11.36
CA ARG A 104 -1.58 0.58 -12.80
C ARG A 104 -1.19 1.97 -13.28
N LEU A 105 -1.48 3.00 -12.50
CA LEU A 105 -1.12 4.37 -12.82
C LEU A 105 0.39 4.51 -13.00
N TYR A 106 1.17 4.06 -12.03
CA TYR A 106 2.63 4.18 -12.06
C TYR A 106 3.28 3.32 -13.14
N GLU A 107 2.79 2.11 -13.38
CA GLU A 107 3.24 1.29 -14.51
C GLU A 107 2.95 1.95 -15.87
N ASP A 108 1.79 2.60 -16.01
CA ASP A 108 1.43 3.31 -17.25
C ASP A 108 2.17 4.63 -17.42
N MET A 109 2.50 5.33 -16.33
CA MET A 109 3.40 6.48 -16.35
C MET A 109 4.79 6.06 -16.80
N ALA A 110 5.33 4.98 -16.24
CA ALA A 110 6.66 4.47 -16.59
C ALA A 110 6.76 4.07 -18.07
N LYS A 111 5.69 3.53 -18.67
CA LYS A 111 5.65 3.19 -20.11
C LYS A 111 5.68 4.41 -21.05
N LYS A 112 5.26 5.58 -20.56
CA LYS A 112 5.13 6.82 -21.36
C LYS A 112 6.29 7.79 -21.15
N GLU A 113 7.14 7.52 -20.17
CA GLU A 113 8.31 8.32 -19.83
C GLU A 113 9.51 7.94 -20.71
N ASN A 114 10.42 8.90 -20.94
CA ASN A 114 11.64 8.69 -21.73
C ASN A 114 12.90 8.78 -20.86
N ASP A 115 12.83 9.44 -19.70
CA ASP A 115 13.96 9.51 -18.77
C ASP A 115 14.08 8.20 -17.97
N ALA A 116 15.21 7.51 -18.14
CA ALA A 116 15.47 6.23 -17.50
C ALA A 116 15.48 6.30 -15.95
N ALA A 117 15.88 7.43 -15.37
CA ALA A 117 15.87 7.62 -13.92
C ALA A 117 14.44 7.78 -13.40
N ILE A 118 13.60 8.54 -14.12
CA ILE A 118 12.17 8.71 -13.77
C ILE A 118 11.42 7.38 -13.96
N ILE A 119 11.69 6.64 -15.05
CA ILE A 119 11.11 5.30 -15.27
C ILE A 119 11.43 4.36 -14.09
N ALA A 120 12.69 4.29 -13.67
CA ALA A 120 13.10 3.42 -12.58
C ALA A 120 12.42 3.80 -11.26
N LEU A 121 12.22 5.09 -11.02
CA LEU A 121 11.57 5.60 -9.82
C LEU A 121 10.06 5.34 -9.83
N LEU A 122 9.38 5.51 -10.97
CA LEU A 122 7.97 5.14 -11.14
C LEU A 122 7.74 3.63 -10.97
N GLN A 123 8.62 2.80 -11.52
CA GLN A 123 8.59 1.35 -11.29
C GLN A 123 8.79 0.99 -9.83
N LYS A 124 9.69 1.69 -9.14
CA LYS A 124 9.92 1.50 -7.71
C LYS A 124 8.65 1.82 -6.90
N ILE A 125 7.98 2.93 -7.18
CA ILE A 125 6.70 3.27 -6.52
C ILE A 125 5.67 2.18 -6.82
N ALA A 126 5.49 1.78 -8.08
CA ALA A 126 4.55 0.71 -8.44
C ALA A 126 4.82 -0.61 -7.68
N ASP A 127 6.08 -0.96 -7.44
CA ASP A 127 6.46 -2.16 -6.69
C ASP A 127 6.23 -2.01 -5.18
N GLU A 128 6.30 -0.81 -4.62
CA GLU A 128 5.89 -0.54 -3.23
C GLU A 128 4.37 -0.64 -3.06
N GLU A 129 3.59 -0.08 -4.00
CA GLU A 129 2.12 -0.18 -4.00
C GLU A 129 1.62 -1.63 -4.16
N LYS A 130 2.34 -2.46 -4.93
CA LYS A 130 2.06 -3.91 -4.96
C LYS A 130 2.25 -4.55 -3.58
N LYS A 131 3.24 -4.11 -2.81
CA LYS A 131 3.46 -4.62 -1.44
C LYS A 131 2.36 -4.14 -0.52
N HIS A 132 1.91 -2.89 -0.63
CA HIS A 132 0.78 -2.35 0.11
C HIS A 132 -0.50 -3.15 -0.17
N TYR A 133 -0.82 -3.38 -1.45
CA TYR A 133 -1.92 -4.28 -1.85
C TYR A 133 -1.83 -5.63 -1.14
N ASN A 134 -0.66 -6.27 -1.16
CA ASN A 134 -0.46 -7.58 -0.52
C ASN A 134 -0.69 -7.50 1.00
N ILE A 135 -0.22 -6.46 1.66
CA ILE A 135 -0.43 -6.26 3.11
C ILE A 135 -1.94 -6.20 3.41
N VAL A 136 -2.67 -5.39 2.64
CA VAL A 136 -4.11 -5.19 2.81
C VAL A 136 -4.90 -6.45 2.48
N GLU A 137 -4.55 -7.16 1.40
CA GLU A 137 -5.17 -8.43 1.02
C GLU A 137 -4.96 -9.49 2.11
N ASN A 138 -3.74 -9.62 2.63
CA ASN A 138 -3.45 -10.56 3.72
C ASN A 138 -4.24 -10.18 4.98
N LEU A 139 -4.35 -8.89 5.29
CA LEU A 139 -5.14 -8.44 6.43
C LEU A 139 -6.63 -8.79 6.23
N TYR A 140 -7.18 -8.53 5.05
CA TYR A 140 -8.54 -8.86 4.64
C TYR A 140 -8.82 -10.36 4.73
N ASP A 141 -7.93 -11.20 4.20
CA ASP A 141 -8.05 -12.66 4.23
C ASP A 141 -8.03 -13.18 5.68
N TYR A 142 -7.22 -12.58 6.55
CA TYR A 142 -7.23 -12.90 7.99
C TYR A 142 -8.59 -12.60 8.64
N THR A 143 -9.29 -11.54 8.22
CA THR A 143 -10.65 -11.21 8.75
C THR A 143 -11.68 -12.27 8.39
N LEU A 144 -11.57 -12.83 7.19
CA LEU A 144 -12.56 -13.75 6.62
C LEU A 144 -12.29 -15.19 7.02
N ARG A 145 -11.02 -15.59 7.08
CA ARG A 145 -10.58 -16.98 7.23
C ARG A 145 -9.36 -17.06 8.16
N PRO A 146 -9.48 -16.64 9.43
CA PRO A 146 -8.34 -16.63 10.37
C PRO A 146 -7.74 -18.04 10.57
N GLU A 147 -8.54 -19.09 10.40
CA GLU A 147 -8.13 -20.50 10.53
C GLU A 147 -7.39 -21.06 9.30
N TYR A 148 -7.45 -20.38 8.14
CA TYR A 148 -6.86 -20.83 6.87
C TYR A 148 -5.90 -19.79 6.25
N PHE A 149 -5.34 -18.89 7.06
CA PHE A 149 -4.44 -17.83 6.59
C PHE A 149 -3.29 -18.42 5.75
N LEU A 150 -3.25 -18.05 4.46
CA LEU A 150 -2.17 -18.41 3.55
C LEU A 150 -1.04 -17.38 3.70
N GLU A 151 0.20 -17.86 3.74
CA GLU A 151 1.38 -16.98 3.80
C GLU A 151 1.41 -15.98 2.65
N TRP A 152 2.07 -14.84 2.90
CA TRP A 152 2.31 -13.71 2.00
C TRP A 152 2.34 -14.14 0.53
N ARG A 153 1.30 -13.76 -0.21
CA ARG A 153 1.28 -13.95 -1.66
C ARG A 153 2.18 -12.90 -2.29
N GLU A 154 3.34 -13.32 -2.78
CA GLU A 154 4.07 -12.49 -3.72
C GLU A 154 3.21 -12.33 -4.98
N PHE A 155 3.11 -11.10 -5.49
CA PHE A 155 2.37 -10.74 -6.70
C PHE A 155 2.96 -11.32 -8.00
N SER A 156 3.72 -12.41 -7.90
CA SER A 156 4.43 -13.09 -8.99
C SER A 156 3.52 -13.97 -9.85
N ASN A 157 2.20 -13.95 -9.63
CA ASN A 157 1.23 -14.80 -10.34
C ASN A 157 0.26 -14.07 -11.29
N LEU A 158 0.40 -12.76 -11.51
CA LEU A 158 -0.27 -12.13 -12.65
C LEU A 158 0.53 -12.38 -13.94
N LYS A 159 0.49 -13.63 -14.42
CA LYS A 159 0.78 -13.88 -15.84
C LYS A 159 -0.42 -13.35 -16.65
N PRO A 160 -0.20 -12.54 -17.69
CA PRO A 160 -1.26 -12.28 -18.66
C PRO A 160 -1.59 -13.61 -19.37
N LEU A 161 -2.88 -13.98 -19.38
CA LEU A 161 -3.42 -14.96 -20.31
C LEU A 161 -3.45 -14.36 -21.72
#